data_AF-A0A2W4ISS7-F1
#
_entry.id   AF-A0A2W4ISS7-F1
#
_cell.length_a   1.000
_cell.length_b   1.000
_cell.length_c   1.000
_cell.angle_alpha   90.00
_cell.angle_beta   90.00
_cell.angle_gamma   90.00
#
_symmetry.space_group_name_H-M   'P 1'
#
loop_
_entity.id
_entity.type
_entity.pdbx_description
1 polymer ?
#
loop_
_entity_poly.entity_id
_entity_poly.type
_entity_poly.pdbx_seq_one_letter_code
_entity_poly.pdbx_strand_id
1 'polypeptide(L)'
;MDRHPQVLPPYRSLFVVDVKDFNGREGSRHAELTKDIPQILRLAFERAGLAQAWQQQRFHRHTGDGYFAGFDSAMLPLLLNPLLSALQDELLYRNARGLAAGHGQPLRMRAAIT
;
A
#
# COMPACT_ATOMS: atom_id res chain seq x y z
N MET A 1 7.18 -28.56 -33.37
CA MET A 1 6.55 -27.68 -32.36
C MET A 1 6.91 -26.25 -32.73
N ASP A 2 6.01 -25.57 -33.43
CA ASP A 2 6.22 -24.19 -33.87
C ASP A 2 6.12 -23.25 -32.67
N ARG A 3 7.26 -22.73 -32.21
CA ARG A 3 7.31 -21.62 -31.24
C ARG A 3 7.22 -20.33 -32.02
N HIS A 4 6.00 -19.82 -32.21
CA HIS A 4 5.83 -18.43 -32.60
C HIS A 4 6.17 -17.51 -31.43
N PRO A 5 6.92 -16.42 -31.65
CA PRO A 5 7.13 -15.42 -30.61
C PRO A 5 5.80 -14.82 -30.20
N GLN A 6 5.47 -14.89 -28.90
CA GLN A 6 4.32 -14.20 -28.33
C GLN A 6 4.76 -12.83 -27.82
N VAL A 7 3.94 -11.81 -28.10
CA VAL A 7 4.11 -10.48 -27.52
C VAL A 7 3.91 -10.57 -26.02
N LEU A 8 4.89 -10.09 -25.25
CA LEU A 8 4.80 -10.04 -23.80
C LEU A 8 3.72 -9.03 -23.36
N PRO A 9 3.05 -9.28 -22.21
CA PRO A 9 2.18 -8.27 -21.63
C PRO A 9 2.90 -6.93 -21.40
N PRO A 10 2.19 -5.80 -21.44
CA PRO A 10 2.79 -4.50 -21.12
C PRO A 10 3.44 -4.49 -19.74
N TYR A 11 4.49 -3.68 -19.58
CA TYR A 11 5.09 -3.41 -18.28
C TYR A 11 4.05 -2.84 -17.31
N ARG A 12 4.24 -3.15 -16.03
CA ARG A 12 3.36 -2.74 -14.95
C ARG A 12 4.21 -2.10 -13.87
N SER A 13 3.63 -1.11 -13.21
CA SER A 13 4.22 -0.62 -11.96
C SER A 13 3.74 -1.48 -10.80
N LEU A 14 4.62 -1.72 -9.84
CA LEU A 14 4.33 -2.46 -8.62
C LEU A 14 4.46 -1.53 -7.41
N PHE A 15 3.41 -1.45 -6.62
CA PHE A 15 3.41 -0.78 -5.32
C PHE A 15 3.35 -1.84 -4.22
N VAL A 16 4.35 -1.86 -3.35
CA VAL A 16 4.43 -2.76 -2.20
C VAL A 16 4.55 -1.94 -0.93
N VAL A 17 3.78 -2.28 0.09
CA VAL A 17 3.84 -1.66 1.40
C VAL A 17 3.82 -2.73 2.49
N ASP A 18 4.63 -2.55 3.52
CA ASP A 18 4.55 -3.33 4.75
C ASP A 18 4.58 -2.42 5.99
N VAL A 19 4.02 -2.91 7.09
CA VAL A 19 4.10 -2.23 8.38
C VAL A 19 5.46 -2.51 9.02
N LYS A 20 6.18 -1.43 9.33
CA LYS A 20 7.46 -1.52 10.03
C LYS A 20 7.26 -2.09 11.44
N ASP A 21 8.15 -3.01 11.81
CA ASP A 21 8.21 -3.66 13.13
C ASP A 21 6.91 -4.39 13.51
N PHE A 22 6.19 -4.94 12.52
CA PHE A 22 4.91 -5.65 12.72
C PHE A 22 5.01 -6.75 13.79
N ASN A 23 6.04 -7.60 13.72
CA ASN A 23 6.27 -8.68 14.69
C ASN A 23 6.60 -8.19 16.10
N GLY A 24 7.03 -6.94 16.27
CA GLY A 24 7.31 -6.33 17.56
C GLY A 24 6.06 -5.77 18.26
N ARG A 25 4.89 -5.79 17.61
CA ARG A 25 3.61 -5.32 18.15
C ARG A 25 2.90 -6.45 18.90
N GLU A 26 2.04 -6.09 19.86
CA GLU A 26 1.18 -7.05 20.58
C GLU A 26 0.41 -7.96 19.61
N GLY A 27 0.63 -9.27 19.69
CA GLY A 27 0.03 -10.26 18.77
C GLY A 27 -1.50 -10.22 18.70
N SER A 28 -2.17 -9.86 19.80
CA SER A 28 -3.62 -9.67 19.86
C SER A 28 -4.14 -8.59 18.90
N ARG A 29 -3.28 -7.65 18.49
CA ARG A 29 -3.62 -6.52 17.60
C ARG A 29 -3.17 -6.73 16.16
N HIS A 30 -2.43 -7.80 15.86
CA HIS A 30 -1.97 -8.08 14.49
C HIS A 30 -3.14 -8.20 13.53
N ALA A 31 -4.19 -8.92 13.92
CA ALA A 31 -5.38 -9.10 13.07
C ALA A 31 -6.14 -7.80 12.79
N GLU A 32 -6.18 -6.87 13.75
CA GLU A 32 -6.78 -5.54 13.57
C GLU A 32 -5.92 -4.70 12.62
N LEU A 33 -4.62 -4.66 12.87
CA LEU A 33 -3.67 -3.93 12.02
C LEU A 33 -3.67 -4.45 10.57
N THR A 34 -3.70 -5.76 10.37
CA THR A 34 -3.82 -6.39 9.05
C THR A 34 -5.07 -5.91 8.30
N LYS A 35 -6.20 -5.77 9.00
CA LYS A 35 -7.46 -5.27 8.42
C LYS A 35 -7.42 -3.79 8.10
N ASP A 36 -6.64 -3.01 8.86
CA ASP A 36 -6.51 -1.57 8.69
C ASP A 36 -5.65 -1.17 7.49
N ILE A 37 -4.65 -1.98 7.11
CA ILE A 37 -3.74 -1.69 6.00
C ILE A 37 -4.49 -1.27 4.71
N PRO A 38 -5.43 -2.06 4.15
CA PRO A 38 -6.14 -1.64 2.94
C PRO A 38 -6.91 -0.33 3.13
N GLN A 39 -7.46 -0.08 4.32
CA GLN A 39 -8.19 1.15 4.59
C GLN A 39 -7.26 2.38 4.66
N ILE A 40 -6.08 2.24 5.27
CA ILE A 40 -5.04 3.26 5.28
C ILE A 40 -4.64 3.62 3.85
N LEU A 41 -4.36 2.60 3.03
CA LEU A 41 -3.94 2.81 1.66
C LEU A 41 -5.07 3.44 0.82
N ARG A 42 -6.32 2.97 0.95
CA ARG A 42 -7.47 3.60 0.28
C ARG A 42 -7.58 5.09 0.60
N LEU A 43 -7.49 5.46 1.88
CA LEU A 43 -7.58 6.86 2.32
C LEU A 43 -6.39 7.69 1.82
N ALA A 44 -5.20 7.12 1.76
CA ALA A 44 -4.03 7.76 1.16
C ALA A 44 -4.23 8.02 -0.35
N PHE A 45 -4.75 7.03 -1.10
CA PHE A 45 -5.10 7.20 -2.51
C PHE A 45 -6.18 8.27 -2.70
N GLU A 46 -7.21 8.31 -1.86
CA GLU A 46 -8.25 9.34 -1.90
C GLU A 46 -7.67 10.74 -1.63
N ARG A 47 -6.86 10.90 -0.58
CA ARG A 47 -6.17 12.15 -0.24
C ARG A 47 -5.23 12.61 -1.36
N ALA A 48 -4.64 11.68 -2.09
CA ALA A 48 -3.78 11.94 -3.25
C ALA A 48 -4.56 12.33 -4.53
N GLY A 49 -5.89 12.30 -4.52
CA GLY A 49 -6.70 12.48 -5.72
C GLY A 49 -6.67 11.28 -6.68
N LEU A 50 -6.25 10.11 -6.19
CA LEU A 50 -6.05 8.87 -6.95
C LEU A 50 -7.10 7.79 -6.63
N ALA A 51 -8.28 8.20 -6.13
CA ALA A 51 -9.35 7.27 -5.77
C ALA A 51 -9.74 6.32 -6.92
N GLN A 52 -9.75 6.81 -8.16
CA GLN A 52 -10.02 5.99 -9.34
C GLN A 52 -8.93 4.94 -9.58
N ALA A 53 -7.66 5.30 -9.40
CA ALA A 53 -6.55 4.36 -9.55
C ALA A 53 -6.64 3.22 -8.52
N TRP A 54 -7.05 3.52 -7.29
CA TRP A 54 -7.30 2.50 -6.27
C TRP A 54 -8.34 1.46 -6.71
N GLN A 55 -9.42 1.90 -7.37
CA GLN A 55 -10.46 0.99 -7.89
C GLN A 55 -10.01 0.21 -9.14
N GLN A 56 -9.02 0.74 -9.88
CA GLN A 56 -8.55 0.20 -11.16
C GLN A 56 -7.25 -0.62 -11.04
N GLN A 57 -6.88 -1.02 -9.82
CA GLN A 57 -5.76 -1.93 -9.59
C GLN A 57 -5.90 -3.18 -10.46
N ARG A 58 -4.84 -3.52 -11.19
CA ARG A 58 -4.84 -4.69 -12.09
C ARG A 58 -4.79 -6.00 -11.33
N PHE A 59 -4.13 -5.98 -10.18
CA PHE A 59 -4.08 -7.07 -9.21
C PHE A 59 -3.69 -6.50 -7.85
N HIS A 60 -4.06 -7.17 -6.77
CA HIS A 60 -3.62 -6.84 -5.42
C HIS A 60 -3.69 -8.05 -4.48
N ARG A 61 -2.97 -8.00 -3.36
CA ARG A 61 -3.07 -9.00 -2.29
C ARG A 61 -2.61 -8.43 -0.95
N HIS A 62 -3.15 -9.00 0.13
CA HIS A 62 -2.68 -8.86 1.50
C HIS A 62 -1.70 -9.96 1.88
N THR A 63 -0.62 -9.62 2.59
CA THR A 63 0.39 -10.58 3.11
C THR A 63 0.31 -10.79 4.62
N GLY A 64 -0.63 -10.13 5.30
CA GLY A 64 -0.75 -10.10 6.76
C GLY A 64 -0.20 -8.79 7.31
N ASP A 65 1.09 -8.55 7.15
CA ASP A 65 1.79 -7.32 7.57
C ASP A 65 1.86 -6.25 6.48
N GLY A 66 1.40 -6.57 5.27
CA GLY A 66 1.55 -5.71 4.10
C GLY A 66 0.50 -5.91 3.02
N TYR A 67 0.70 -5.15 1.96
CA TYR A 67 -0.17 -5.07 0.79
C TYR A 67 0.67 -4.80 -0.44
N PHE A 68 0.31 -5.42 -1.57
CA PHE A 68 0.83 -5.03 -2.86
C PHE A 68 -0.28 -4.87 -3.89
N ALA A 69 -0.06 -3.96 -4.83
CA ALA A 69 -0.96 -3.73 -5.95
C ALA A 69 -0.17 -3.41 -7.23
N GLY A 70 -0.68 -3.88 -8.37
CA GLY A 70 -0.13 -3.59 -9.69
C GLY A 70 -0.97 -2.57 -10.46
N PHE A 71 -0.30 -1.66 -11.14
CA PHE A 71 -0.91 -0.61 -11.94
C PHE A 71 -0.31 -0.54 -13.35
N ASP A 72 -0.88 0.29 -14.21
CA ASP A 72 -0.24 0.68 -15.46
C ASP A 72 1.12 1.35 -15.17
N SER A 73 2.13 1.16 -16.04
CA SER A 73 3.44 1.80 -15.85
C SER A 73 3.35 3.33 -15.83
N ALA A 74 2.36 3.93 -16.50
CA ALA A 74 2.13 5.37 -16.48
C ALA A 74 1.75 5.92 -15.09
N MET A 75 1.33 5.06 -14.16
CA MET A 75 1.01 5.45 -12.79
C MET A 75 2.23 5.69 -11.91
N LEU A 76 3.42 5.21 -12.30
CA LEU A 76 4.60 5.20 -11.44
C LEU A 76 4.96 6.58 -10.85
N PRO A 77 4.93 7.70 -11.62
CA PRO A 77 5.16 9.02 -11.05
C PRO A 77 4.14 9.39 -9.96
N LEU A 78 2.86 9.04 -10.15
CA LEU A 78 1.78 9.34 -9.20
C LEU A 78 1.86 8.48 -7.93
N LEU A 79 2.36 7.25 -8.05
CA LEU A 79 2.65 6.37 -6.92
C LEU A 79 3.80 6.90 -6.04
N LEU A 80 4.76 7.62 -6.63
CA LEU A 80 5.81 8.31 -5.89
C LEU A 80 5.27 9.61 -5.29
N ASN A 81 4.67 10.47 -6.11
CA ASN A 81 4.08 11.74 -5.72
C ASN A 81 2.85 12.03 -6.59
N PRO A 82 1.64 12.23 -6.01
CA PRO A 82 1.41 12.65 -4.62
C PRO A 82 1.23 11.53 -3.59
N LEU A 83 1.18 10.25 -4.00
CA LEU A 83 0.73 9.17 -3.12
C LEU A 83 1.57 9.01 -1.84
N LEU A 84 2.91 9.03 -1.90
CA LEU A 84 3.71 8.81 -0.69
C LEU A 84 3.56 9.94 0.34
N SER A 85 3.37 11.18 -0.11
CA SER A 85 3.06 12.31 0.78
C SER A 85 1.71 12.11 1.46
N ALA A 86 0.68 11.73 0.69
CA ALA A 86 -0.65 11.48 1.22
C ALA A 86 -0.69 10.29 2.20
N LEU A 87 0.11 9.25 1.94
CA LEU A 87 0.29 8.12 2.86
C LEU A 87 0.95 8.58 4.16
N GLN A 88 2.00 9.41 4.07
CA GLN A 88 2.65 9.97 5.25
C GLN A 88 1.68 10.81 6.10
N ASP A 89 0.84 11.62 5.47
CA ASP A 89 -0.19 12.43 6.16
C ASP A 89 -1.23 11.55 6.87
N GLU A 90 -1.69 10.49 6.23
CA GLU A 90 -2.65 9.55 6.82
C GLU A 90 -2.05 8.82 8.03
N LEU A 91 -0.78 8.40 7.95
CA LEU A 91 -0.07 7.79 9.07
C LEU A 91 0.11 8.78 10.23
N LEU A 92 0.46 10.04 9.96
CA LEU A 92 0.57 11.08 10.97
C LEU A 92 -0.77 11.36 11.66
N TYR A 93 -1.84 11.48 10.88
CA TYR A 93 -3.19 11.67 11.40
C TYR A 93 -3.59 10.54 12.37
N ARG A 94 -3.39 9.28 11.97
CA ARG A 94 -3.71 8.13 12.81
C ARG A 94 -2.88 8.07 14.09
N ASN A 95 -1.60 8.37 14.00
CA ASN A 95 -0.70 8.42 15.15
C ASN A 95 -1.12 9.50 16.15
N ALA A 96 -1.42 10.71 15.68
CA ALA A 96 -1.86 11.81 16.54
C ALA A 96 -3.21 11.53 17.24
N ARG A 97 -4.08 10.73 16.62
CA ARG A 97 -5.40 10.38 17.13
C ARG A 97 -5.42 9.08 17.94
N GLY A 98 -4.27 8.40 18.09
CA GLY A 98 -4.20 7.09 18.75
C GLY A 98 -4.99 5.99 18.04
N LEU A 99 -5.24 6.14 16.74
CA LEU A 99 -6.00 5.20 15.91
C LEU A 99 -5.16 4.03 15.39
N ALA A 100 -3.86 4.01 15.69
CA ALA A 100 -2.98 2.92 15.30
C ALA A 100 -3.16 1.72 16.26
N ALA A 101 -3.46 0.54 15.70
CA ALA A 101 -3.42 -0.71 16.42
C ALA A 101 -1.99 -0.99 16.96
N GLY A 102 -1.80 -0.76 18.26
CA GLY A 102 -0.53 -0.94 18.97
C GLY A 102 -0.20 0.28 19.84
N HIS A 103 -0.62 0.27 21.11
CA HIS A 103 -0.25 1.33 22.03
C HIS A 103 1.26 1.30 22.29
N GLY A 104 1.90 2.48 22.23
CA GLY A 104 3.28 2.69 22.61
C GLY A 104 4.26 2.98 21.46
N GLN A 105 3.91 2.71 20.20
CA GLN A 105 4.77 3.02 19.05
C GLN A 105 4.00 3.60 17.87
N PRO A 106 4.49 4.69 17.24
CA PRO A 106 3.89 5.24 16.03
C PRO A 106 3.79 4.18 14.92
N LEU A 107 2.66 4.15 14.22
CA LEU A 107 2.50 3.38 12.99
C LEU A 107 3.42 3.95 11.92
N ARG A 108 4.20 3.06 11.31
CA ARG A 108 5.09 3.36 10.20
C ARG A 108 4.95 2.29 9.15
N MET A 109 5.06 2.67 7.89
CA MET A 109 5.06 1.75 6.76
C MET A 109 6.33 1.94 5.94
N ARG A 110 6.78 0.87 5.29
CA ARG A 110 7.83 0.89 4.27
C ARG A 110 7.17 0.71 2.93
N ALA A 111 7.57 1.49 1.93
CA ALA A 111 7.05 1.38 0.58
C ALA A 111 8.18 1.06 -0.41
N ALA A 112 7.90 0.18 -1.36
CA ALA A 112 8.74 -0.07 -2.53
C ALA A 112 7.90 0.11 -3.79
N ILE A 113 8.44 0.83 -4.77
CA ILE A 113 7.80 1.13 -6.04
C ILE A 113 8.75 0.71 -7.15
N THR A 114 8.28 -0.11 -8.10
CA THR A 114 9.05 -0.61 -9.24
C THR A 114 8.27 -0.53 -10.54
#